data_AF-A0A7Y2NGI2-F1
#
_entry.id   AF-A0A7Y2NGI2-F1
#
_cell.length_a   1.000
_cell.length_b   1.000
_cell.length_c   1.000
_cell.angle_alpha   90.00
_cell.angle_beta   90.00
_cell.angle_gamma   90.00
#
_symmetry.space_group_name_H-M   'P 1'
#
loop_
_entity.id
_entity.type
_entity.pdbx_description
1 polymer ?
#
loop_
_entity_poly.entity_id
_entity_poly.type
_entity_poly.pdbx_seq_one_letter_code
_entity_poly.pdbx_strand_id
1 'polypeptide(L)' 'TAAAGIKLIERLGGEIIGCAFVIDLPELGGRAKLEELGMDVHVLCEFEGT' A
#
# COMPACT_ATOMS: atom_id res chain seq x y z
N THR A 1 7.17 4.59 1.52
CA THR A 1 7.87 3.46 2.20
C THR A 1 7.35 2.11 1.75
N ALA A 2 6.06 1.81 1.85
CA ALA A 2 5.47 0.52 1.45
C ALA A 2 5.91 0.03 0.04
N ALA A 3 5.83 0.90 -0.98
CA ALA A 3 6.29 0.59 -2.33
C ALA A 3 7.77 0.15 -2.43
N ALA A 4 8.65 0.66 -1.56
CA ALA A 4 10.05 0.23 -1.54
C ALA A 4 10.21 -1.14 -0.86
N GLY A 5 9.42 -1.40 0.19
CA GLY A 5 9.35 -2.70 0.86
C GLY A 5 8.86 -3.80 -0.09
N ILE A 6 7.80 -3.53 -0.86
CA ILE A 6 7.27 -4.43 -1.89
C ILE A 6 8.36 -4.86 -2.85
N LYS A 7 9.02 -3.87 -3.49
CA LYS A 7 10.09 -4.13 -4.45
C LYS A 7 11.27 -4.90 -3.85
N LEU A 8 11.55 -4.71 -2.56
CA LEU A 8 12.63 -5.43 -1.88
C LEU A 8 12.26 -6.90 -1.68
N ILE A 9 11.06 -7.18 -1.19
CA ILE A 9 10.58 -8.55 -0.94
C ILE A 9 10.46 -9.32 -2.27
N GLU A 10 9.90 -8.70 -3.31
CA GLU A 10 9.81 -9.30 -4.65
C GLU A 10 11.19 -9.64 -5.23
N ARG A 11 12.18 -8.74 -5.07
CA ARG A 11 13.57 -9.00 -5.50
C ARG A 11 14.23 -10.17 -4.78
N LEU A 12 13.75 -10.53 -3.60
CA LEU A 12 14.22 -11.68 -2.83
C LEU A 12 13.41 -12.95 -3.16
N GLY A 13 12.48 -12.89 -4.11
CA GLY A 13 11.62 -14.00 -4.52
C GLY A 13 10.39 -14.20 -3.65
N GLY A 14 10.05 -13.22 -2.80
CA GLY A 14 8.82 -13.25 -2.02
C GLY A 14 7.60 -12.89 -2.86
N GLU A 15 6.50 -13.61 -2.66
CA GLU A 15 5.20 -13.28 -3.21
C GLU A 15 4.41 -12.43 -2.20
N ILE A 16 3.87 -11.31 -2.66
CA ILE A 16 3.06 -10.42 -1.83
C ILE A 16 1.60 -10.58 -2.23
N ILE A 17 0.77 -10.99 -1.27
CA ILE A 17 -0.66 -11.21 -1.48
C ILE A 17 -1.51 -9.94 -1.25
N GLY A 18 -0.93 -8.89 -0.67
CA GLY A 18 -1.62 -7.63 -0.40
C GLY A 18 -0.93 -6.77 0.66
N CYS A 19 -1.50 -5.60 0.92
CA CYS A 19 -1.08 -4.63 1.93
C CYS A 19 -2.26 -4.28 2.85
N ALA A 20 -2.00 -4.13 4.14
CA ALA A 20 -3.01 -3.71 5.12
C ALA A 20 -2.54 -2.51 5.92
N PHE A 21 -3.42 -1.53 6.10
CA PHE A 21 -3.17 -0.32 6.89
C PHE A 21 -4.32 -0.09 7.87
N VAL A 22 -4.01 0.50 9.03
CA VAL A 22 -5.05 0.89 9.99
C VAL A 22 -5.78 2.14 9.49
N ILE A 23 -5.02 3.10 8.95
CA ILE A 23 -5.50 4.40 8.52
C ILE A 23 -5.06 4.62 7.09
N ASP A 24 -5.98 5.10 6.24
CA ASP A 24 -5.63 5.73 4.98
C ASP A 24 -5.94 7.22 4.97
N LEU A 25 -5.09 7.95 4.24
CA LEU A 25 -5.20 9.37 3.97
C LEU A 25 -5.26 9.52 2.43
N PRO A 26 -6.46 9.46 1.82
CA PRO A 26 -6.60 9.33 0.36
C PRO A 26 -5.89 10.42 -0.44
N GLU A 27 -5.89 11.64 0.09
CA GLU A 27 -5.27 12.82 -0.52
C GLU A 27 -3.75 12.70 -0.69
N LEU A 28 -3.08 11.84 0.11
CA LEU A 28 -1.65 11.60 -0.02
C LEU A 28 -1.31 10.66 -1.18
N GLY A 29 -2.31 10.03 -1.82
CA GLY A 29 -2.12 9.16 -2.98
C GLY A 29 -1.35 7.86 -2.70
N GLY A 30 -1.15 7.52 -1.42
CA GLY A 30 -0.40 6.33 -1.01
C GLY A 30 -1.06 5.04 -1.50
N ARG A 31 -2.37 4.91 -1.30
CA ARG A 31 -3.17 3.77 -1.75
C ARG A 31 -3.10 3.58 -3.26
N ALA A 32 -3.41 4.61 -4.03
CA ALA A 32 -3.40 4.56 -5.50
C ALA A 32 -2.05 4.06 -6.04
N LYS A 33 -0.94 4.54 -5.46
CA LYS A 33 0.40 4.08 -5.83
C LYS A 33 0.66 2.59 -5.55
N LEU A 34 0.02 2.01 -4.53
CA LEU A 34 0.13 0.58 -4.22
C LEU A 34 -0.76 -0.26 -5.14
N GLU A 35 -1.95 0.24 -5.46
CA GLU A 35 -2.86 -0.39 -6.44
C GLU A 35 -2.24 -0.42 -7.84
N GLU A 36 -1.54 0.63 -8.26
CA GLU A 36 -0.75 0.66 -9.51
C GLU A 36 0.38 -0.39 -9.54
N LEU A 37 0.86 -0.82 -8.37
CA LEU A 37 1.83 -1.92 -8.24
C LEU A 37 1.16 -3.30 -8.19
N GLY A 38 -0.16 -3.37 -8.40
CA GLY A 38 -0.93 -4.63 -8.40
C GLY A 38 -1.21 -5.16 -6.99
N MET A 39 -1.07 -4.33 -5.95
CA MET A 39 -1.35 -4.75 -4.58
C MET A 39 -2.83 -4.59 -4.26
N ASP A 40 -3.44 -5.62 -3.67
CA ASP A 40 -4.71 -5.48 -2.95
C ASP A 40 -4.46 -4.71 -1.65
N VAL A 41 -5.20 -3.62 -1.41
CA VAL A 41 -5.01 -2.74 -0.25
C VAL A 41 -6.23 -2.76 0.63
N HIS A 42 -6.06 -3.28 1.85
CA HIS A 42 -7.09 -3.26 2.88
C HIS A 42 -6.82 -2.14 3.89
N VAL A 43 -7.88 -1.42 4.26
CA VAL A 43 -7.82 -0.34 5.26
C VAL A 43 -8.91 -0.51 6.30
N LEU A 44 -8.63 -0.17 7.56
CA LEU A 44 -9.64 -0.21 8.62
C LEU A 44 -10.49 1.06 8.66
N CYS A 45 -9.88 2.23 8.46
CA CYS A 45 -10.58 3.50 8.36
C CYS A 45 -9.85 4.50 7.47
N GLU A 46 -10.60 5.50 7.01
CA GLU A 46 -10.13 6.59 6.15
C GLU A 46 -10.37 7.92 6.86
N PHE A 47 -9.44 8.86 6.72
CA PHE A 47 -9.59 10.24 7.18
C PHE A 47 -9.25 11.21 6.05
N GLU A 48 -9.96 12.32 6.01
CA GLU A 48 -9.68 13.45 5.12
C GLU A 48 -8.56 14.33 5.71
N GLY A 49 -7.77 14.95 4.84
CA GLY A 49 -6.86 16.02 5.22
C GLY A 49 -7.64 17.31 5.46
N THR A 50 -7.23 18.12 6.44
CA THR A 50 -7.75 19.48 6.63
C THR A 50 -7.09 20.48 5.69
#